data_AF-A0A409YKC2-F1
#
_entry.id   AF-A0A409YKC2-F1
#
_cell.length_a   1.000
_cell.length_b   1.000
_cell.length_c   1.000
_cell.angle_alpha   90.00
_cell.angle_beta   90.00
_cell.angle_gamma   90.00
#
_symmetry.space_group_name_H-M   'P 1'
#
loop_
_entity.id
_entity.type
_entity.pdbx_description
1 polymer ?
#
loop_
_entity_poly.entity_id
_entity_poly.type
_entity_poly.pdbx_seq_one_letter_code
_entity_poly.pdbx_strand_id
1 'polypeptide(L)'
;ILVASGATVASVPVFFFDSVAHSGPHPTAINFFDPNIDPKFLGAMKYAEQMFSSRPLKEYNDVKPSLWTSQVGPILQLVRSKPEIVLKVESQVNAFAALDYGVRLLVGLGCTADRASSREYLLRAIALPGATEEVQATAHGILVDWYTFRYTHVFMVPAVHFLSAAYHAEMAANICRRVSPSDVPAPPAVLRFMSEVFEPYTRLRCPQLAKYYKDATYALRFKRELSSVRKERLAERKMNNPNRYHCATAGCAIQADEGLMLSRCAGKCDLDKKPYYCSKTCQKADWKNHKPFCKPDAPSSVLAKEDPSKLNGVSPFSGVFSLPIRGPSGRTSYVSVSGCSGPEPAKAILELVAEGLNDDEAVDSGPFHFEMTGVPKQMFAEWKAQGLIS
;
A
#
# COMPACT_ATOMS: atom_id res chain seq x y z
N ILE A 1 -27.63 9.80 35.40
CA ILE A 1 -27.86 11.16 35.93
C ILE A 1 -26.50 11.82 36.05
N LEU A 2 -26.15 12.69 35.10
CA LEU A 2 -24.93 13.47 35.08
C LEU A 2 -25.37 14.91 34.84
N VAL A 3 -25.11 15.76 35.83
CA VAL A 3 -25.56 17.15 35.90
C VAL A 3 -24.75 17.96 34.88
N ALA A 4 -25.45 18.66 33.99
CA ALA A 4 -24.87 19.56 33.02
C ALA A 4 -24.48 20.88 33.69
N SER A 5 -23.21 21.23 33.68
CA SER A 5 -22.74 22.60 33.95
C SER A 5 -22.50 23.30 32.61
N GLY A 6 -23.26 24.37 32.38
CA GLY A 6 -23.14 25.21 31.19
C GLY A 6 -21.79 25.91 31.13
N ALA A 7 -21.04 25.63 30.06
CA ALA A 7 -19.92 26.44 29.62
C ALA A 7 -20.24 26.96 28.21
N THR A 8 -20.19 28.28 28.05
CA THR A 8 -20.31 28.97 26.78
C THR A 8 -19.18 28.54 25.84
N VAL A 9 -19.55 27.96 24.70
CA VAL A 9 -18.62 27.51 23.66
C VAL A 9 -18.05 28.74 22.96
N ALA A 10 -16.77 29.02 23.21
CA ALA A 10 -16.01 29.97 22.39
C ALA A 10 -15.88 29.41 20.97
N SER A 11 -16.15 30.25 19.98
CA SER A 11 -16.03 29.94 18.55
C SER A 11 -14.60 29.50 18.23
N VAL A 12 -14.43 28.23 17.87
CA VAL A 12 -13.16 27.70 17.36
C VAL A 12 -12.96 28.22 15.93
N PRO A 13 -11.83 28.87 15.60
CA PRO A 13 -11.56 29.31 14.24
C PRO A 13 -11.48 28.10 13.29
N VAL A 14 -12.26 28.15 12.22
CA VAL A 14 -12.19 27.21 11.10
C VAL A 14 -10.95 27.56 10.29
N PHE A 15 -9.86 26.82 10.52
CA PHE A 15 -8.68 26.91 9.66
C PHE A 15 -8.94 26.12 8.38
N PHE A 16 -8.98 26.82 7.25
CA PHE A 16 -8.86 26.23 5.93
C PHE A 16 -7.41 25.77 5.76
N PHE A 17 -7.19 24.46 5.64
CA PHE A 17 -5.91 23.91 5.23
C PHE A 17 -5.97 23.62 3.73
N ASP A 18 -5.01 24.19 2.99
CA ASP A 18 -4.80 23.87 1.58
C ASP A 18 -4.40 22.40 1.42
N SER A 19 -5.02 21.78 0.41
CA SER A 19 -4.97 20.36 0.09
C SER A 19 -3.57 19.90 -0.32
N VAL A 20 -2.94 19.03 0.47
CA VAL A 20 -1.78 18.24 0.04
C VAL A 20 -2.31 16.98 -0.65
N ALA A 21 -2.39 17.03 -1.98
CA ALA A 21 -2.72 15.88 -2.81
C ALA A 21 -1.67 14.77 -2.61
N HIS A 22 -2.06 13.67 -1.96
CA HIS A 22 -1.26 12.45 -1.94
C HIS A 22 -1.41 11.73 -3.30
N SER A 23 -0.49 12.02 -4.21
CA SER A 23 -0.37 11.40 -5.54
C SER A 23 0.45 10.10 -5.49
N GLY A 24 -0.04 9.10 -4.76
CA GLY A 24 0.44 7.73 -4.92
C GLY A 24 -0.20 7.08 -6.15
N PRO A 25 0.53 6.34 -7.00
CA PRO A 25 -0.07 5.58 -8.09
C PRO A 25 -0.93 4.46 -7.51
N HIS A 26 -2.24 4.67 -7.43
CA HIS A 26 -3.20 3.60 -7.18
C HIS A 26 -3.07 2.56 -8.31
N PRO A 27 -3.03 1.25 -8.01
CA PRO A 27 -2.99 0.20 -9.02
C PRO A 27 -4.22 0.37 -9.91
N THR A 28 -3.99 0.72 -11.18
CA THR A 28 -4.96 0.87 -12.28
C THR A 28 -6.40 0.85 -11.81
N ALA A 29 -6.88 2.00 -11.31
CA ALA A 29 -8.30 2.20 -11.12
C ALA A 29 -8.95 1.89 -12.47
N ILE A 30 -9.68 0.78 -12.56
CA ILE A 30 -10.57 0.52 -13.68
C ILE A 30 -11.37 1.82 -13.82
N ASN A 31 -11.34 2.42 -15.00
CA ASN A 31 -12.05 3.66 -15.24
C ASN A 31 -13.56 3.36 -15.09
N PHE A 32 -14.06 3.48 -13.86
CA PHE A 32 -15.43 3.16 -13.46
C PHE A 32 -16.47 4.07 -14.14
N PHE A 33 -16.00 5.00 -14.96
CA PHE A 33 -16.78 5.97 -15.72
C PHE A 33 -16.98 5.57 -17.18
N ASP A 34 -16.61 4.35 -17.61
CA ASP A 34 -17.06 3.88 -18.92
C ASP A 34 -18.58 3.65 -18.87
N PRO A 35 -19.39 4.48 -19.57
CA PRO A 35 -20.85 4.40 -19.51
C PRO A 35 -21.39 3.08 -20.09
N ASN A 36 -20.55 2.30 -20.77
CA ASN A 36 -20.93 1.01 -21.35
C ASN A 36 -20.81 -0.17 -20.38
N ILE A 37 -20.27 0.04 -19.18
CA ILE A 37 -20.16 -1.05 -18.19
C ILE A 37 -21.56 -1.36 -17.62
N ASP A 38 -21.97 -2.63 -17.72
CA ASP A 38 -23.22 -3.11 -17.12
C ASP A 38 -23.27 -2.75 -15.61
N PRO A 39 -24.28 -1.97 -15.15
CA PRO A 39 -24.43 -1.62 -13.74
C PRO A 39 -24.46 -2.85 -12.81
N LYS A 40 -24.96 -4.00 -13.29
CA LYS A 40 -24.96 -5.26 -12.52
C LYS A 40 -23.55 -5.81 -12.33
N PHE A 41 -22.72 -5.73 -13.37
CA PHE A 41 -21.31 -6.10 -13.29
C PHE A 41 -20.58 -5.22 -12.27
N LEU A 42 -20.81 -3.90 -12.31
CA LEU A 42 -20.22 -2.98 -11.36
C LEU A 42 -20.69 -3.24 -9.92
N GLY A 43 -21.99 -3.49 -9.72
CA GLY A 43 -22.54 -3.87 -8.41
C GLY A 43 -21.93 -5.16 -7.87
N ALA A 44 -21.73 -6.17 -8.72
CA ALA A 44 -21.10 -7.44 -8.35
C ALA A 44 -19.60 -7.27 -8.02
N MET A 45 -18.87 -6.42 -8.75
CA MET A 45 -17.50 -6.06 -8.42
C MET A 45 -17.40 -5.37 -7.05
N LYS A 46 -18.27 -4.41 -6.77
CA LYS A 46 -18.32 -3.72 -5.47
C LYS A 46 -18.68 -4.68 -4.33
N TYR A 47 -19.63 -5.58 -4.56
CA TYR A 47 -19.96 -6.64 -3.60
C TYR A 47 -18.75 -7.52 -3.31
N ALA A 48 -18.05 -7.99 -4.36
CA ALA A 48 -16.85 -8.80 -4.21
C ALA A 48 -15.77 -8.05 -3.42
N GLU A 49 -15.48 -6.80 -3.80
CA GLU A 49 -14.50 -5.97 -3.11
C GLU A 49 -14.82 -5.84 -1.63
N GLN A 50 -16.07 -5.51 -1.27
CA GLN A 50 -16.51 -5.35 0.12
C GLN A 50 -16.38 -6.63 0.93
N MET A 51 -16.80 -7.77 0.37
CA MET A 51 -16.67 -9.07 1.04
C MET A 51 -15.20 -9.47 1.22
N PHE A 52 -14.35 -9.25 0.21
CA PHE A 52 -12.93 -9.62 0.26
C PHE A 52 -12.09 -8.68 1.12
N SER A 53 -12.39 -7.38 1.14
CA SER A 53 -11.67 -6.41 1.96
C SER A 53 -11.97 -6.58 3.44
N SER A 54 -13.16 -7.09 3.78
CA SER A 54 -13.64 -7.16 5.15
C SER A 54 -13.50 -8.54 5.80
N ARG A 55 -13.31 -9.59 5.02
CA ARG A 55 -13.15 -10.95 5.56
C ARG A 55 -11.78 -11.17 6.24
N PRO A 56 -11.71 -12.00 7.29
CA PRO A 56 -10.45 -12.56 7.76
C PRO A 56 -9.75 -13.31 6.62
N LEU A 57 -8.46 -13.04 6.40
CA LEU A 57 -7.69 -13.78 5.40
C LEU A 57 -7.19 -15.09 5.98
N LYS A 58 -7.14 -16.13 5.14
CA LYS A 58 -6.54 -17.42 5.51
C LYS A 58 -5.06 -17.42 5.18
N GLU A 59 -4.65 -16.74 4.12
CA GLU A 59 -3.26 -16.52 3.82
C GLU A 59 -3.02 -15.04 3.48
N TYR A 60 -1.85 -14.52 3.84
CA TYR A 60 -1.50 -13.14 3.50
C TYR A 60 -1.56 -12.89 1.97
N ASN A 61 -1.27 -13.91 1.17
CA ASN A 61 -1.23 -13.81 -0.30
C ASN A 61 -2.61 -13.81 -0.97
N ASP A 62 -3.70 -13.85 -0.19
CA ASP A 62 -5.08 -13.94 -0.70
C ASP A 62 -5.59 -12.63 -1.32
N VAL A 63 -4.85 -11.51 -1.22
CA VAL A 63 -5.26 -10.20 -1.75
C VAL A 63 -4.66 -9.96 -3.13
N LYS A 64 -5.05 -10.74 -4.13
CA LYS A 64 -4.79 -10.41 -5.53
C LYS A 64 -6.03 -9.75 -6.14
N PRO A 65 -5.95 -8.51 -6.67
CA PRO A 65 -7.09 -7.85 -7.31
C PRO A 65 -7.76 -8.69 -8.43
N SER A 66 -6.97 -9.52 -9.13
CA SER A 66 -7.46 -10.45 -10.15
C SER A 66 -8.37 -11.55 -9.60
N LEU A 67 -8.33 -11.83 -8.29
CA LEU A 67 -9.28 -12.76 -7.67
C LEU A 67 -10.69 -12.18 -7.67
N TRP A 68 -10.88 -10.87 -7.54
CA TRP A 68 -12.22 -10.27 -7.45
C TRP A 68 -13.00 -10.40 -8.75
N THR A 69 -12.33 -10.19 -9.89
CA THR A 69 -12.96 -10.32 -11.22
C THR A 69 -13.43 -11.75 -11.48
N SER A 70 -12.70 -12.76 -10.97
CA SER A 70 -13.11 -14.17 -11.07
C SER A 70 -14.40 -14.51 -10.31
N GLN A 71 -14.78 -13.69 -9.32
CA GLN A 71 -15.96 -13.92 -8.48
C GLN A 71 -17.24 -13.30 -9.03
N VAL A 72 -17.15 -12.42 -10.04
CA VAL A 72 -18.33 -11.70 -10.56
C VAL A 72 -19.39 -12.65 -11.10
N GLY A 73 -18.99 -13.66 -11.89
CA GLY A 73 -19.91 -14.67 -12.42
C GLY A 73 -20.68 -15.42 -11.32
N PRO A 74 -19.97 -16.05 -10.36
CA PRO A 74 -20.59 -16.68 -9.19
C PRO A 74 -21.52 -15.76 -8.38
N ILE A 75 -21.13 -14.49 -8.16
CA ILE A 75 -21.95 -13.52 -7.43
C ILE A 75 -23.24 -13.21 -8.19
N LEU A 76 -23.17 -12.98 -9.51
CA LEU A 76 -24.36 -12.75 -10.32
C LEU A 76 -25.29 -13.97 -10.34
N GLN A 77 -24.73 -15.18 -10.35
CA GLN A 77 -25.51 -16.41 -10.22
C GLN A 77 -26.17 -16.52 -8.84
N LEU A 78 -25.45 -16.20 -7.76
CA LEU A 78 -25.99 -16.15 -6.40
C LEU A 78 -27.18 -15.19 -6.32
N VAL A 79 -27.05 -13.98 -6.88
CA VAL A 79 -28.12 -12.98 -6.89
C VAL A 79 -29.35 -13.46 -7.65
N ARG A 80 -29.18 -14.16 -8.78
CA ARG A 80 -30.29 -14.76 -9.54
C ARG A 80 -30.98 -15.88 -8.76
N SER A 81 -30.20 -16.72 -8.08
CA SER A 81 -30.73 -17.87 -7.32
C SER A 81 -31.42 -17.46 -6.01
N LYS A 82 -31.03 -16.31 -5.44
CA LYS A 82 -31.56 -15.77 -4.19
C LYS A 82 -32.10 -14.36 -4.39
N PRO A 83 -33.36 -14.21 -4.87
CA PRO A 83 -33.98 -12.91 -5.04
C PRO A 83 -34.19 -12.21 -3.68
N GLU A 84 -34.33 -10.89 -3.70
CA GLU A 84 -34.41 -10.04 -2.50
C GLU A 84 -35.43 -10.54 -1.48
N ILE A 85 -36.65 -10.91 -1.91
CA ILE A 85 -37.72 -11.33 -1.01
C ILE A 85 -37.30 -12.58 -0.21
N VAL A 86 -36.68 -13.56 -0.87
CA VAL A 86 -36.20 -14.78 -0.23
C VAL A 86 -35.07 -14.46 0.75
N LEU A 87 -34.10 -13.66 0.32
CA LEU A 87 -32.95 -13.29 1.14
C LEU A 87 -33.35 -12.46 2.37
N LYS A 88 -34.35 -11.58 2.25
CA LYS A 88 -34.91 -10.78 3.33
C LYS A 88 -35.59 -11.63 4.41
N VAL A 89 -36.24 -12.73 4.01
CA VAL A 89 -36.84 -13.69 4.96
C VAL A 89 -35.75 -14.54 5.63
N GLU A 90 -34.80 -15.08 4.85
CA GLU A 90 -33.68 -15.89 5.38
C GLU A 90 -32.81 -15.11 6.38
N SER A 91 -32.59 -13.82 6.12
CA SER A 91 -31.77 -12.94 6.98
C SER A 91 -32.34 -12.68 8.38
N GLN A 92 -33.57 -13.11 8.67
CA GLN A 92 -34.13 -13.04 10.03
C GLN A 92 -33.58 -14.12 10.96
N VAL A 93 -33.13 -15.24 10.41
CA VAL A 93 -32.69 -16.42 11.19
C VAL A 93 -31.29 -16.90 10.84
N ASN A 94 -30.74 -16.46 9.71
CA ASN A 94 -29.42 -16.88 9.23
C ASN A 94 -28.46 -15.68 9.16
N ALA A 95 -27.37 -15.75 9.93
CA ALA A 95 -26.36 -14.69 10.01
C ALA A 95 -25.67 -14.39 8.66
N PHE A 96 -25.39 -15.43 7.87
CA PHE A 96 -24.77 -15.25 6.55
C PHE A 96 -25.74 -14.59 5.55
N ALA A 97 -27.03 -14.97 5.58
CA ALA A 97 -28.05 -14.31 4.75
C ALA A 97 -28.24 -12.84 5.16
N ALA A 98 -28.16 -12.52 6.45
CA ALA A 98 -28.16 -11.14 6.94
C ALA A 98 -26.95 -10.34 6.46
N LEU A 99 -25.75 -10.95 6.51
CA LEU A 99 -24.54 -10.37 5.95
C LEU A 99 -24.70 -10.11 4.44
N ASP A 100 -25.07 -11.12 3.65
CA ASP A 100 -25.27 -11.02 2.19
C ASP A 100 -26.27 -9.90 1.86
N TYR A 101 -27.43 -9.87 2.52
CA TYR A 101 -28.42 -8.84 2.27
C TYR A 101 -27.92 -7.44 2.66
N GLY A 102 -27.22 -7.32 3.80
CA GLY A 102 -26.60 -6.08 4.22
C GLY A 102 -25.63 -5.51 3.19
N VAL A 103 -24.81 -6.37 2.56
CA VAL A 103 -23.88 -5.95 1.49
C VAL A 103 -24.63 -5.58 0.21
N ARG A 104 -25.65 -6.36 -0.19
CA ARG A 104 -26.46 -6.03 -1.37
C ARG A 104 -27.17 -4.70 -1.24
N LEU A 105 -27.73 -4.39 -0.07
CA LEU A 105 -28.32 -3.08 0.23
C LEU A 105 -27.28 -1.97 0.21
N LEU A 106 -26.03 -2.25 0.62
CA LEU A 106 -24.94 -1.26 0.58
C LEU A 106 -24.59 -0.87 -0.86
N VAL A 107 -24.51 -1.85 -1.77
CA VAL A 107 -24.01 -1.64 -3.14
C VAL A 107 -25.12 -1.54 -4.21
N GLY A 108 -26.37 -1.85 -3.86
CA GLY A 108 -27.51 -1.89 -4.79
C GLY A 108 -27.52 -3.10 -5.73
N LEU A 109 -27.04 -4.26 -5.27
CA LEU A 109 -26.93 -5.46 -6.12
C LEU A 109 -28.15 -6.39 -5.94
N GLY A 110 -29.04 -6.38 -6.92
CA GLY A 110 -30.25 -7.22 -6.90
C GLY A 110 -31.34 -6.74 -5.94
N CYS A 111 -31.17 -5.54 -5.37
CA CYS A 111 -32.13 -4.80 -4.56
C CYS A 111 -31.86 -3.29 -4.70
N THR A 112 -32.79 -2.45 -4.24
CA THR A 112 -32.56 -1.01 -4.14
C THR A 112 -31.50 -0.74 -3.08
N ALA A 113 -30.54 0.14 -3.38
CA ALA A 113 -29.53 0.52 -2.40
C ALA A 113 -30.18 1.27 -1.22
N ASP A 114 -29.95 0.81 0.00
CA ASP A 114 -30.41 1.44 1.23
C ASP A 114 -29.33 1.31 2.30
N ARG A 115 -28.64 2.42 2.55
CA ARG A 115 -27.53 2.47 3.50
C ARG A 115 -27.98 2.27 4.95
N ALA A 116 -29.17 2.76 5.32
CA ALA A 116 -29.67 2.61 6.69
C ALA A 116 -30.03 1.15 6.98
N SER A 117 -30.82 0.55 6.09
CA SER A 117 -31.17 -0.88 6.19
C SER A 117 -29.93 -1.77 6.11
N SER A 118 -28.95 -1.44 5.26
CA SER A 118 -27.67 -2.15 5.19
C SER A 118 -26.99 -2.27 6.56
N ARG A 119 -26.88 -1.15 7.30
CA ARG A 119 -26.31 -1.16 8.66
C ARG A 119 -27.09 -2.05 9.61
N GLU A 120 -28.42 -1.99 9.56
CA GLU A 120 -29.27 -2.81 10.41
C GLU A 120 -29.02 -4.31 10.18
N TYR A 121 -28.96 -4.74 8.92
CA TYR A 121 -28.70 -6.14 8.57
C TYR A 121 -27.28 -6.59 8.91
N LEU A 122 -26.28 -5.72 8.77
CA LEU A 122 -24.90 -6.02 9.22
C LEU A 122 -24.83 -6.21 10.74
N LEU A 123 -25.50 -5.36 11.52
CA LEU A 123 -25.60 -5.52 12.97
C LEU A 123 -26.39 -6.78 13.35
N ARG A 124 -27.46 -7.09 12.60
CA ARG A 124 -28.22 -8.34 12.77
C ARG A 124 -27.33 -9.57 12.50
N ALA A 125 -26.51 -9.54 11.45
CA ALA A 125 -25.57 -10.62 11.15
C ALA A 125 -24.60 -10.91 12.30
N ILE A 126 -24.19 -9.87 13.04
CA ILE A 126 -23.33 -10.01 14.22
C ILE A 126 -24.10 -10.61 15.40
N ALA A 127 -25.34 -10.18 15.61
CA ALA A 127 -26.15 -10.49 16.80
C ALA A 127 -26.90 -11.84 16.73
N LEU A 128 -27.08 -12.42 15.54
CA LEU A 128 -27.85 -13.66 15.39
C LEU A 128 -27.16 -14.87 16.06
N PRO A 129 -27.93 -15.72 16.78
CA PRO A 129 -27.39 -16.95 17.34
C PRO A 129 -26.94 -17.88 16.20
N GLY A 130 -25.69 -18.34 16.24
CA GLY A 130 -25.10 -19.14 15.17
C GLY A 130 -24.28 -18.35 14.13
N ALA A 131 -24.10 -17.04 14.33
CA ALA A 131 -23.11 -16.28 13.57
C ALA A 131 -21.71 -16.87 13.80
N THR A 132 -21.05 -17.31 12.73
CA THR A 132 -19.65 -17.75 12.82
C THR A 132 -18.76 -16.54 13.07
N GLU A 133 -17.62 -16.76 13.71
CA GLU A 133 -16.63 -15.71 13.94
C GLU A 133 -16.17 -15.06 12.62
N GLU A 134 -16.08 -15.82 11.52
CA GLU A 134 -15.78 -15.27 10.19
C GLU A 134 -16.86 -14.30 9.70
N VAL A 135 -18.15 -14.63 9.87
CA VAL A 135 -19.27 -13.75 9.52
C VAL A 135 -19.27 -12.50 10.39
N GLN A 136 -19.02 -12.64 11.70
CA GLN A 136 -18.95 -11.50 12.63
C GLN A 136 -17.80 -10.55 12.28
N ALA A 137 -16.60 -11.09 12.07
CA ALA A 137 -15.43 -10.30 11.68
C ALA A 137 -15.66 -9.59 10.34
N THR A 138 -16.26 -10.28 9.37
CA THR A 138 -16.59 -9.70 8.05
C THR A 138 -17.60 -8.57 8.19
N ALA A 139 -18.68 -8.78 8.95
CA ALA A 139 -19.69 -7.75 9.17
C ALA A 139 -19.11 -6.51 9.88
N HIS A 140 -18.25 -6.72 10.88
CA HIS A 140 -17.53 -5.63 11.54
C HIS A 140 -16.61 -4.88 10.57
N GLY A 141 -15.85 -5.59 9.73
CA GLY A 141 -15.02 -4.98 8.68
C GLY A 141 -15.83 -4.10 7.73
N ILE A 142 -17.00 -4.56 7.26
CA ILE A 142 -17.87 -3.77 6.39
C ILE A 142 -18.44 -2.56 7.12
N LEU A 143 -18.75 -2.68 8.42
CA LEU A 143 -19.23 -1.55 9.21
C LEU A 143 -18.17 -0.45 9.37
N VAL A 144 -16.87 -0.79 9.40
CA VAL A 144 -15.78 0.21 9.37
C VAL A 144 -15.87 1.08 8.11
N ASP A 145 -15.99 0.45 6.95
CA ASP A 145 -16.18 1.15 5.67
C ASP A 145 -17.52 1.90 5.68
N TRP A 146 -18.60 1.30 6.19
CA TRP A 146 -19.90 1.96 6.26
C TRP A 146 -19.84 3.31 6.98
N TYR A 147 -19.12 3.39 8.10
CA TYR A 147 -18.98 4.61 8.90
C TYR A 147 -18.05 5.65 8.27
N THR A 148 -17.13 5.23 7.39
CA THR A 148 -16.05 6.09 6.86
C THR A 148 -16.22 6.47 5.39
N PHE A 149 -16.94 5.66 4.59
CA PHE A 149 -17.04 5.74 3.12
C PHE A 149 -17.51 7.10 2.57
N ARG A 150 -18.25 7.89 3.36
CA ARG A 150 -18.76 9.20 2.91
C ARG A 150 -17.73 10.33 3.01
N TYR A 151 -16.58 10.09 3.60
CA TYR A 151 -15.62 11.13 3.91
C TYR A 151 -14.35 10.93 3.08
N THR A 152 -14.11 11.87 2.16
CA THR A 152 -12.88 11.90 1.36
C THR A 152 -11.67 12.34 2.18
N HIS A 153 -11.89 13.00 3.31
CA HIS A 153 -10.84 13.53 4.17
C HIS A 153 -10.97 12.99 5.60
N VAL A 154 -9.83 12.56 6.15
CA VAL A 154 -9.71 11.95 7.48
C VAL A 154 -10.31 12.80 8.60
N PHE A 155 -10.16 14.13 8.50
CA PHE A 155 -10.64 15.07 9.51
C PHE A 155 -12.12 15.46 9.37
N MET A 156 -12.82 14.96 8.35
CA MET A 156 -14.24 15.29 8.14
C MET A 156 -15.19 14.23 8.71
N VAL A 157 -14.67 13.12 9.24
CA VAL A 157 -15.49 12.07 9.86
C VAL A 157 -16.04 12.60 11.19
N PRO A 158 -17.38 12.67 11.38
CA PRO A 158 -17.97 13.04 12.66
C PRO A 158 -17.47 12.12 13.77
N ALA A 159 -17.21 12.68 14.95
CA ALA A 159 -16.62 11.95 16.08
C ALA A 159 -17.39 10.65 16.41
N VAL A 160 -18.73 10.67 16.34
CA VAL A 160 -19.56 9.48 16.57
C VAL A 160 -19.32 8.37 15.54
N HIS A 161 -19.15 8.71 14.27
CA HIS A 161 -18.84 7.75 13.21
C HIS A 161 -17.41 7.24 13.33
N PHE A 162 -16.46 8.12 13.67
CA PHE A 162 -15.08 7.74 13.93
C PHE A 162 -14.96 6.72 15.07
N LEU A 163 -15.59 7.00 16.22
CA LEU A 163 -15.57 6.09 17.37
C LEU A 163 -16.31 4.78 17.08
N SER A 164 -17.40 4.82 16.30
CA SER A 164 -18.10 3.61 15.87
C SER A 164 -17.25 2.76 14.93
N ALA A 165 -16.54 3.37 13.98
CA ALA A 165 -15.60 2.69 13.10
C ALA A 165 -14.44 2.07 13.90
N ALA A 166 -13.87 2.81 14.86
CA ALA A 166 -12.80 2.31 15.73
C ALA A 166 -13.26 1.12 16.58
N TYR A 167 -14.47 1.17 17.13
CA TYR A 167 -15.06 0.03 17.83
C TYR A 167 -15.19 -1.20 16.94
N HIS A 168 -15.74 -1.06 15.73
CA HIS A 168 -15.87 -2.19 14.81
C HIS A 168 -14.51 -2.71 14.30
N ALA A 169 -13.54 -1.83 14.10
CA ALA A 169 -12.16 -2.20 13.79
C ALA A 169 -11.54 -3.07 14.89
N GLU A 170 -11.72 -2.68 16.16
CA GLU A 170 -11.26 -3.45 17.31
C GLU A 170 -11.93 -4.81 17.39
N MET A 171 -13.27 -4.87 17.25
CA MET A 171 -13.99 -6.14 17.28
C MET A 171 -13.57 -7.05 16.13
N ALA A 172 -13.44 -6.53 14.91
CA ALA A 172 -12.97 -7.31 13.76
C ALA A 172 -11.55 -7.86 13.97
N ALA A 173 -10.61 -7.04 14.47
CA ALA A 173 -9.24 -7.47 14.76
C ALA A 173 -9.21 -8.54 15.87
N ASN A 174 -9.96 -8.33 16.96
CA ASN A 174 -10.07 -9.28 18.06
C ASN A 174 -10.59 -10.65 17.59
N ILE A 175 -11.67 -10.65 16.80
CA ILE A 175 -12.25 -11.88 16.25
C ILE A 175 -11.30 -12.53 15.23
N CYS A 176 -10.65 -11.75 14.36
CA CYS A 176 -9.72 -12.27 13.36
C CYS A 176 -8.58 -13.07 13.99
N ARG A 177 -8.05 -12.63 15.12
CA ARG A 177 -6.99 -13.38 15.83
C ARG A 177 -7.39 -14.79 16.26
N ARG A 178 -8.70 -15.09 16.33
CA ARG A 178 -9.23 -16.41 16.69
C ARG A 178 -9.47 -17.30 15.46
N VAL A 179 -9.79 -16.70 14.30
CA VAL A 179 -10.15 -17.44 13.07
C VAL A 179 -9.09 -17.46 11.98
N SER A 180 -8.22 -16.46 11.93
CA SER A 180 -7.15 -16.35 10.94
C SER A 180 -5.86 -16.96 11.51
N PRO A 181 -5.03 -17.60 10.66
CA PRO A 181 -3.71 -18.03 11.09
C PRO A 181 -2.83 -16.84 11.49
N SER A 182 -1.75 -17.14 12.21
CA SER A 182 -0.90 -16.18 12.93
C SER A 182 -0.39 -14.97 12.14
N ASP A 183 -0.45 -14.99 10.80
CA ASP A 183 0.21 -14.00 9.94
C ASP A 183 -0.72 -12.88 9.43
N VAL A 184 -2.03 -12.93 9.70
CA VAL A 184 -2.97 -11.85 9.31
C VAL A 184 -3.85 -11.44 10.50
N PRO A 185 -3.48 -10.37 11.24
CA PRO A 185 -4.13 -10.04 12.50
C PRO A 185 -5.47 -9.30 12.36
N ALA A 186 -5.81 -8.78 11.17
CA ALA A 186 -7.06 -8.08 10.91
C ALA A 186 -7.40 -8.06 9.42
N PRO A 187 -8.68 -7.81 9.04
CA PRO A 187 -9.08 -7.67 7.65
C PRO A 187 -8.44 -6.45 6.96
N PRO A 188 -8.24 -6.48 5.62
CA PRO A 188 -7.73 -5.34 4.87
C PRO A 188 -8.47 -4.00 5.10
N ALA A 189 -9.79 -4.00 5.22
CA ALA A 189 -10.61 -2.81 5.49
C ALA A 189 -10.25 -2.18 6.84
N VAL A 190 -10.10 -3.01 7.88
CA VAL A 190 -9.65 -2.58 9.21
C VAL A 190 -8.25 -1.98 9.12
N LEU A 191 -7.30 -2.68 8.49
CA LEU A 191 -5.92 -2.20 8.37
C LEU A 191 -5.85 -0.87 7.62
N ARG A 192 -6.68 -0.69 6.58
CA ARG A 192 -6.78 0.56 5.81
C ARG A 192 -7.29 1.70 6.67
N PHE A 193 -8.43 1.51 7.35
CA PHE A 193 -8.96 2.50 8.29
C PHE A 193 -7.95 2.86 9.38
N MET A 194 -7.28 1.85 9.94
CA MET A 194 -6.31 2.09 11.02
C MET A 194 -5.13 2.94 10.56
N SER A 195 -4.58 2.68 9.36
CA SER A 195 -3.45 3.44 8.81
C SER A 195 -3.83 4.80 8.26
N GLU A 196 -4.96 4.89 7.56
CA GLU A 196 -5.32 6.09 6.80
C GLU A 196 -6.15 7.07 7.63
N VAL A 197 -6.95 6.59 8.58
CA VAL A 197 -7.91 7.43 9.32
C VAL A 197 -7.59 7.48 10.81
N PHE A 198 -7.50 6.32 11.47
CA PHE A 198 -7.37 6.24 12.92
C PHE A 198 -6.05 6.80 13.43
N GLU A 199 -4.92 6.34 12.88
CA GLU A 199 -3.61 6.76 13.37
C GLU A 199 -3.33 8.26 13.13
N PRO A 200 -3.57 8.84 11.93
CA PRO A 200 -3.41 10.28 11.75
C PRO A 200 -4.27 11.09 12.73
N TYR A 201 -5.52 10.65 12.97
CA TYR A 201 -6.40 11.29 13.93
C TYR A 201 -5.89 11.19 15.37
N THR A 202 -5.52 9.99 15.82
CA THR A 202 -5.08 9.76 17.20
C THR A 202 -3.74 10.44 17.49
N ARG A 203 -2.78 10.42 16.55
CA ARG A 203 -1.50 11.13 16.68
C ARG A 203 -1.69 12.64 16.88
N LEU A 204 -2.63 13.25 16.15
CA LEU A 204 -2.82 14.70 16.16
C LEU A 204 -3.79 15.19 17.23
N ARG A 205 -4.81 14.41 17.61
CA ARG A 205 -5.93 14.87 18.43
C ARG A 205 -6.08 14.14 19.76
N CYS A 206 -5.87 12.82 19.80
CA CYS A 206 -6.11 12.04 21.00
C CYS A 206 -5.28 10.74 21.03
N PRO A 207 -4.00 10.80 21.44
CA PRO A 207 -3.12 9.62 21.47
C PRO A 207 -3.60 8.52 22.43
N GLN A 208 -4.42 8.90 23.44
CA GLN A 208 -4.97 7.96 24.41
C GLN A 208 -5.89 6.93 23.77
N LEU A 209 -6.55 7.25 22.64
CA LEU A 209 -7.43 6.31 21.94
C LEU A 209 -6.70 5.05 21.46
N ALA A 210 -5.42 5.13 21.10
CA ALA A 210 -4.64 3.96 20.72
C ALA A 210 -4.54 2.90 21.84
N LYS A 211 -4.72 3.30 23.11
CA LYS A 211 -4.75 2.37 24.26
C LYS A 211 -6.09 1.65 24.41
N TYR A 212 -7.19 2.27 23.95
CA TYR A 212 -8.54 1.68 24.03
C TYR A 212 -8.78 0.65 22.91
N TYR A 213 -8.19 0.85 21.74
CA TYR A 213 -8.34 -0.02 20.56
C TYR A 213 -7.04 -0.80 20.31
N LYS A 214 -6.69 -1.66 21.27
CA LYS A 214 -5.38 -2.31 21.35
C LYS A 214 -5.19 -3.40 20.30
N ASP A 215 -6.23 -4.18 19.99
CA ASP A 215 -6.13 -5.27 19.03
C ASP A 215 -6.00 -4.73 17.60
N ALA A 216 -6.76 -3.69 17.25
CA ALA A 216 -6.64 -3.03 15.95
C ALA A 216 -5.30 -2.29 15.81
N THR A 217 -4.82 -1.64 16.87
CA THR A 217 -3.50 -0.97 16.87
C THR A 217 -2.37 -2.00 16.75
N TYR A 218 -2.46 -3.12 17.47
CA TYR A 218 -1.53 -4.24 17.34
C TYR A 218 -1.51 -4.79 15.91
N ALA A 219 -2.69 -5.01 15.31
CA ALA A 219 -2.79 -5.50 13.95
C ALA A 219 -2.10 -4.58 12.92
N LEU A 220 -2.22 -3.27 13.07
CA LEU A 220 -1.52 -2.29 12.24
C LEU A 220 0.00 -2.37 12.41
N ARG A 221 0.51 -2.43 13.65
CA ARG A 221 1.95 -2.55 13.93
C ARG A 221 2.53 -3.84 13.36
N PHE A 222 1.86 -4.96 13.61
CA PHE A 222 2.27 -6.25 13.06
C PHE A 222 2.34 -6.24 11.53
N LYS A 223 1.36 -5.63 10.85
CA LYS A 223 1.39 -5.44 9.38
C LYS A 223 2.62 -4.65 8.93
N ARG A 224 3.01 -3.60 9.66
CA ARG A 224 4.19 -2.79 9.35
C ARG A 224 5.49 -3.56 9.55
N GLU A 225 5.62 -4.27 10.66
CA GLU A 225 6.77 -5.13 10.93
C GLU A 225 6.94 -6.18 9.83
N LEU A 226 5.86 -6.88 9.48
CA LEU A 226 5.86 -7.87 8.40
C LEU A 226 6.21 -7.25 7.04
N SER A 227 5.70 -6.04 6.76
CA SER A 227 6.03 -5.29 5.55
C SER A 227 7.50 -4.86 5.52
N SER A 228 8.06 -4.45 6.66
CA SER A 228 9.47 -4.09 6.82
C SER A 228 10.37 -5.29 6.53
N VAL A 229 10.13 -6.43 7.19
CA VAL A 229 10.88 -7.68 6.97
C VAL A 229 10.84 -8.11 5.51
N ARG A 230 9.68 -7.97 4.83
CA ARG A 230 9.56 -8.28 3.40
C ARG A 230 10.35 -7.32 2.52
N LYS A 231 10.32 -6.02 2.83
CA LYS A 231 11.12 -4.99 2.12
C LYS A 231 12.61 -5.29 2.28
N GLU A 232 13.07 -5.64 3.47
CA GLU A 232 14.47 -5.98 3.74
C GLU A 232 14.90 -7.23 2.97
N ARG A 233 14.10 -8.32 3.02
CA ARG A 233 14.36 -9.53 2.22
C ARG A 233 14.36 -9.25 0.72
N LEU A 234 13.50 -8.35 0.25
CA LEU A 234 13.48 -7.95 -1.16
C LEU A 234 14.73 -7.13 -1.52
N ALA A 235 15.14 -6.21 -0.65
CA ALA A 235 16.36 -5.42 -0.83
C ALA A 235 17.61 -6.32 -0.88
N GLU A 236 17.70 -7.31 0.01
CA GLU A 236 18.76 -8.33 0.00
C GLU A 236 18.76 -9.12 -1.32
N ARG A 237 17.58 -9.57 -1.79
CA ARG A 237 17.48 -10.26 -3.09
C ARG A 237 17.87 -9.37 -4.27
N LYS A 238 17.55 -8.07 -4.21
CA LYS A 238 17.97 -7.07 -5.21
C LYS A 238 19.48 -6.89 -5.21
N MET A 239 20.12 -6.84 -4.04
CA MET A 239 21.58 -6.76 -3.93
C MET A 239 22.27 -8.03 -4.43
N ASN A 240 21.73 -9.20 -4.11
CA ASN A 240 22.30 -10.49 -4.52
C ASN A 240 22.14 -10.78 -6.02
N ASN A 241 21.09 -10.22 -6.67
CA ASN A 241 20.80 -10.45 -8.08
C ASN A 241 20.24 -9.18 -8.76
N PRO A 242 21.04 -8.12 -8.94
CA PRO A 242 20.55 -6.84 -9.47
C PRO A 242 19.90 -7.01 -10.85
N ASN A 243 20.52 -7.81 -11.73
CA ASN A 243 20.03 -8.05 -13.10
C ASN A 243 18.61 -8.66 -13.15
N ARG A 244 18.13 -9.30 -12.07
CA ARG A 244 16.78 -9.87 -12.00
C ARG A 244 15.69 -8.79 -11.90
N TYR A 245 16.03 -7.63 -11.35
CA TYR A 245 15.07 -6.58 -11.00
C TYR A 245 15.14 -5.36 -11.91
N HIS A 246 16.05 -5.35 -12.89
CA HIS A 246 16.22 -4.27 -13.86
C HIS A 246 16.07 -4.78 -15.29
N CYS A 247 15.49 -3.95 -16.15
CA CYS A 247 15.54 -4.19 -17.58
C CYS A 247 16.99 -4.09 -18.07
N ALA A 248 17.46 -5.10 -18.79
CA ALA A 248 18.84 -5.13 -19.32
C ALA A 248 19.06 -4.17 -20.50
N THR A 249 18.00 -3.68 -21.14
CA THR A 249 18.11 -2.76 -22.26
C THR A 249 18.69 -1.42 -21.80
N ALA A 250 19.82 -1.02 -22.40
CA ALA A 250 20.46 0.26 -22.14
C ALA A 250 19.44 1.43 -22.28
N GLY A 251 19.40 2.30 -21.26
CA GLY A 251 18.47 3.43 -21.19
C GLY A 251 17.06 3.10 -20.70
N CYS A 252 16.72 1.84 -20.45
CA CYS A 252 15.43 1.46 -19.89
C CYS A 252 15.49 1.49 -18.35
N ALA A 253 14.80 2.46 -17.74
CA ALA A 253 14.75 2.62 -16.28
C ALA A 253 13.69 1.72 -15.59
N ILE A 254 13.06 0.79 -16.31
CA ILE A 254 12.02 -0.07 -15.74
C ILE A 254 12.65 -1.04 -14.74
N GLN A 255 12.17 -0.97 -13.50
CA GLN A 255 12.52 -1.87 -12.42
C GLN A 255 11.29 -2.68 -12.02
N ALA A 256 11.49 -3.95 -11.69
CA ALA A 256 10.43 -4.78 -11.15
C ALA A 256 10.46 -4.75 -9.62
N ASP A 257 9.31 -4.54 -9.00
CA ASP A 257 9.17 -4.67 -7.54
C ASP A 257 9.21 -6.15 -7.13
N GLU A 258 8.49 -6.96 -7.88
CA GLU A 258 8.50 -8.42 -7.75
C GLU A 258 9.23 -8.99 -8.96
N GLY A 259 10.33 -9.74 -8.75
CA GLY A 259 11.19 -10.28 -9.81
C GLY A 259 10.55 -11.32 -10.74
N LEU A 260 9.22 -11.28 -10.89
CA LEU A 260 8.36 -12.04 -11.80
C LEU A 260 7.86 -11.20 -12.99
N MET A 261 7.99 -9.86 -12.95
CA MET A 261 7.44 -8.97 -13.98
C MET A 261 8.29 -8.85 -15.25
N LEU A 262 9.55 -9.32 -15.26
CA LEU A 262 10.44 -9.19 -16.40
C LEU A 262 10.60 -10.54 -17.13
N SER A 263 10.52 -10.49 -18.45
CA SER A 263 10.76 -11.65 -19.33
C SER A 263 12.24 -11.95 -19.42
N ARG A 264 12.61 -13.21 -19.17
CA ARG A 264 14.00 -13.68 -19.31
C ARG A 264 14.36 -13.92 -20.77
N CYS A 265 15.64 -13.77 -21.11
CA CYS A 265 16.16 -14.28 -22.37
C CYS A 265 15.85 -15.78 -22.51
N ALA A 266 15.28 -16.18 -23.65
CA ALA A 266 14.93 -17.58 -23.94
C ALA A 266 16.14 -18.41 -24.42
N GLY A 267 17.33 -17.81 -24.53
CA GLY A 267 18.53 -18.48 -24.98
C GLY A 267 19.20 -19.38 -23.95
N LYS A 268 20.30 -20.02 -24.38
CA LYS A 268 21.09 -20.98 -23.60
C LYS A 268 22.16 -20.32 -22.71
N CYS A 269 22.11 -19.00 -22.51
CA CYS A 269 23.00 -18.33 -21.56
C CYS A 269 22.75 -18.82 -20.13
N ASP A 270 23.83 -18.77 -19.33
CA ASP A 270 23.83 -19.16 -17.93
C ASP A 270 22.83 -18.33 -17.11
N LEU A 271 22.28 -18.91 -16.03
CA LEU A 271 21.20 -18.29 -15.26
C LEU A 271 21.62 -16.98 -14.56
N ASP A 272 22.87 -16.88 -14.15
CA ASP A 272 23.50 -15.72 -13.51
C ASP A 272 23.69 -14.55 -14.49
N LYS A 273 23.95 -14.86 -15.77
CA LYS A 273 24.18 -13.88 -16.85
C LYS A 273 22.94 -13.63 -17.71
N LYS A 274 21.82 -14.29 -17.40
CA LYS A 274 20.58 -14.21 -18.19
C LYS A 274 19.90 -12.85 -17.99
N PRO A 275 19.82 -12.00 -19.02
CA PRO A 275 19.17 -10.70 -18.89
C PRO A 275 17.65 -10.83 -18.78
N TYR A 276 17.06 -9.82 -18.15
CA TYR A 276 15.63 -9.66 -17.95
C TYR A 276 15.14 -8.42 -18.69
N TYR A 277 13.96 -8.49 -19.32
CA TYR A 277 13.42 -7.41 -20.14
C TYR A 277 11.96 -7.14 -19.76
N CYS A 278 11.57 -5.87 -19.71
CA CYS A 278 10.18 -5.50 -19.46
C CYS A 278 9.25 -5.79 -20.66
N SER A 279 9.82 -5.99 -21.85
CA SER A 279 9.06 -6.20 -23.09
C SER A 279 9.90 -6.89 -24.17
N LYS A 280 9.21 -7.43 -25.19
CA LYS A 280 9.87 -7.98 -26.39
C LYS A 280 10.60 -6.92 -27.21
N THR A 281 10.18 -5.65 -27.15
CA THR A 281 10.83 -4.55 -27.86
C THR A 281 12.18 -4.24 -27.22
N CYS A 282 12.23 -4.15 -25.89
CA CYS A 282 13.48 -4.03 -25.12
C CYS A 282 14.44 -5.20 -25.39
N GLN A 283 13.92 -6.43 -25.38
CA GLN A 283 14.73 -7.61 -25.72
C GLN A 283 15.34 -7.53 -27.11
N LYS A 284 14.57 -7.13 -28.14
CA LYS A 284 15.07 -6.97 -29.51
C LYS A 284 16.10 -5.85 -29.62
N ALA A 285 15.91 -4.75 -28.90
CA ALA A 285 16.84 -3.63 -28.87
C ALA A 285 18.21 -4.04 -28.29
N ASP A 286 18.20 -4.82 -27.21
CA ASP A 286 19.41 -5.31 -26.56
C ASP A 286 20.04 -6.54 -27.26
N TRP A 287 19.29 -7.21 -28.14
CA TRP A 287 19.73 -8.47 -28.77
C TRP A 287 21.08 -8.37 -29.46
N LYS A 288 21.40 -7.25 -30.13
CA LYS A 288 22.69 -7.05 -30.79
C LYS A 288 23.86 -7.13 -29.80
N ASN A 289 23.67 -6.61 -28.58
CA ASN A 289 24.66 -6.62 -27.51
C ASN A 289 24.71 -7.97 -26.80
N HIS A 290 23.55 -8.58 -26.53
CA HIS A 290 23.48 -9.84 -25.78
C HIS A 290 23.84 -11.08 -26.63
N LYS A 291 23.55 -11.09 -27.94
CA LYS A 291 23.71 -12.25 -28.83
C LYS A 291 25.09 -12.94 -28.74
N PRO A 292 26.24 -12.22 -28.71
CA PRO A 292 27.55 -12.85 -28.58
C PRO A 292 27.74 -13.66 -27.28
N PHE A 293 26.98 -13.30 -26.24
CA PHE A 293 27.03 -13.88 -24.89
C PHE A 293 25.86 -14.84 -24.63
N CYS A 294 24.96 -15.02 -25.60
CA CYS A 294 23.78 -15.87 -25.48
C CYS A 294 24.10 -17.36 -25.72
N LYS A 295 25.11 -17.88 -25.02
CA LYS A 295 25.58 -19.28 -25.08
C LYS A 295 26.10 -19.72 -23.71
N PRO A 296 26.10 -21.03 -23.40
CA PRO A 296 26.69 -21.54 -22.16
C PRO A 296 28.16 -21.12 -22.04
N ASP A 297 28.62 -20.86 -20.82
CA ASP A 297 30.01 -20.55 -20.47
C ASP A 297 30.60 -19.29 -21.12
N ALA A 298 29.78 -18.46 -21.79
CA ALA A 298 30.24 -17.18 -22.30
C ALA A 298 30.66 -16.25 -21.15
N PRO A 299 31.69 -15.39 -21.32
CA PRO A 299 31.95 -14.32 -20.38
C PRO A 299 30.72 -13.41 -20.26
N SER A 300 30.47 -12.84 -19.07
CA SER A 300 29.34 -11.93 -18.89
C SER A 300 29.48 -10.69 -19.77
N SER A 301 28.39 -10.26 -20.42
CA SER A 301 28.33 -8.99 -21.17
C SER A 301 28.37 -7.77 -20.27
N VAL A 302 28.05 -7.96 -18.98
CA VAL A 302 28.24 -6.95 -17.95
C VAL A 302 29.73 -6.93 -17.69
N LEU A 303 30.40 -5.92 -18.26
CA LEU A 303 31.82 -5.64 -18.13
C LEU A 303 32.29 -6.08 -16.74
N ALA A 304 33.20 -7.05 -16.69
CA ALA A 304 33.92 -7.37 -15.47
C ALA A 304 34.35 -6.03 -14.87
N LYS A 305 33.98 -5.77 -13.60
CA LYS A 305 34.34 -4.55 -12.88
C LYS A 305 35.80 -4.25 -13.19
N GLU A 306 36.04 -3.34 -14.12
CA GLU A 306 37.40 -2.91 -14.39
C GLU A 306 37.86 -2.27 -13.09
N ASP A 307 39.04 -2.68 -12.67
CA ASP A 307 39.67 -2.25 -11.42
C ASP A 307 39.45 -0.73 -11.26
N PRO A 308 38.74 -0.26 -10.20
CA PRO A 308 38.38 1.16 -10.08
C PRO A 308 39.60 2.09 -10.04
N SER A 309 40.79 1.51 -9.87
CA SER A 309 42.10 2.16 -9.97
C SER A 309 42.54 2.53 -11.40
N LYS A 310 41.87 2.05 -12.46
CA LYS A 310 42.24 2.32 -13.88
C LYS A 310 41.31 3.27 -14.64
N LEU A 311 40.19 3.70 -14.06
CA LEU A 311 39.25 4.63 -14.72
C LEU A 311 39.61 6.09 -14.43
N ASN A 312 40.78 6.53 -14.91
CA ASN A 312 41.05 7.95 -15.11
C ASN A 312 40.49 8.36 -16.48
N GLY A 313 39.27 8.91 -16.51
CA GLY A 313 38.82 9.76 -17.62
C GLY A 313 37.75 9.22 -18.57
N VAL A 314 36.82 8.36 -18.14
CA VAL A 314 35.65 8.01 -18.97
C VAL A 314 34.39 8.76 -18.50
N SER A 315 33.75 9.42 -19.48
CA SER A 315 32.62 10.33 -19.35
C SER A 315 31.35 9.68 -18.76
N PRO A 316 30.62 10.36 -17.84
CA PRO A 316 29.43 9.82 -17.19
C PRO A 316 28.20 10.03 -18.09
N PHE A 317 27.99 9.16 -19.09
CA PHE A 317 26.83 9.25 -20.00
C PHE A 317 25.63 8.37 -19.63
N SER A 318 25.53 7.89 -18.39
CA SER A 318 24.26 7.35 -17.87
C SER A 318 23.89 8.11 -16.60
N GLY A 319 23.08 9.16 -16.77
CA GLY A 319 22.69 10.12 -15.72
C GLY A 319 21.83 9.55 -14.60
N VAL A 320 22.17 8.40 -14.03
CA VAL A 320 21.64 7.91 -12.75
C VAL A 320 22.84 7.59 -11.87
N PHE A 321 23.06 8.39 -10.83
CA PHE A 321 24.09 8.12 -9.84
C PHE A 321 23.43 7.63 -8.55
N SER A 322 24.05 6.64 -7.89
CA SER A 322 23.57 6.12 -6.61
C SER A 322 24.53 6.53 -5.50
N LEU A 323 24.02 7.26 -4.51
CA LEU A 323 24.77 7.71 -3.34
C LEU A 323 24.52 6.77 -2.16
N PRO A 324 25.56 6.15 -1.59
CA PRO A 324 25.45 5.52 -0.29
C PRO A 324 25.35 6.60 0.81
N ILE A 325 24.32 6.51 1.64
CA ILE A 325 24.10 7.35 2.82
C ILE A 325 24.23 6.44 4.04
N ARG A 326 25.24 6.68 4.88
CA ARG A 326 25.39 5.99 6.17
C ARG A 326 24.61 6.73 7.24
N GLY A 327 23.63 6.06 7.84
CA GLY A 327 22.91 6.57 9.00
C GLY A 327 23.72 6.41 10.30
N PRO A 328 23.26 7.01 11.42
CA PRO A 328 23.92 6.94 12.73
C PRO A 328 24.11 5.52 13.25
N SER A 329 23.19 4.62 12.92
CA SER A 329 23.25 3.19 13.25
C SER A 329 24.32 2.40 12.48
N GLY A 330 25.07 3.04 11.58
CA GLY A 330 26.03 2.38 10.68
C GLY A 330 25.39 1.70 9.47
N ARG A 331 24.06 1.66 9.37
CA ARG A 331 23.34 1.12 8.20
C ARG A 331 23.55 2.05 6.99
N THR A 332 23.88 1.47 5.84
CA THR A 332 24.03 2.21 4.58
C THR A 332 22.77 2.05 3.72
N SER A 333 22.12 3.16 3.39
CA SER A 333 21.01 3.26 2.43
C SER A 333 21.53 3.79 1.10
N TYR A 334 20.95 3.40 -0.03
CA TYR A 334 21.35 3.92 -1.35
C TYR A 334 20.25 4.80 -1.91
N VAL A 335 20.60 6.03 -2.30
CA VAL A 335 19.69 6.96 -3.00
C VAL A 335 20.13 7.07 -4.45
N SER A 336 19.29 6.62 -5.38
CA SER A 336 19.51 6.77 -6.81
C SER A 336 18.85 8.05 -7.30
N VAL A 337 19.64 8.97 -7.87
CA VAL A 337 19.13 10.21 -8.45
C VAL A 337 19.36 10.18 -9.95
N SER A 338 18.29 10.33 -10.74
CA SER A 338 18.36 10.41 -12.19
C SER A 338 18.28 11.85 -12.69
N GLY A 339 19.10 12.25 -13.66
CA GLY A 339 19.07 13.56 -14.33
C GLY A 339 20.06 14.57 -13.77
N CYS A 340 21.37 14.31 -13.89
CA CYS A 340 22.42 15.19 -13.38
C CYS A 340 22.76 16.31 -14.38
N SER A 341 21.94 17.35 -14.41
CA SER A 341 22.38 18.67 -14.91
C SER A 341 21.61 19.77 -14.15
N GLY A 342 22.15 20.22 -13.01
CA GLY A 342 21.57 21.30 -12.20
C GLY A 342 21.72 21.10 -10.68
N PRO A 343 21.26 22.08 -9.86
CA PRO A 343 21.30 22.01 -8.39
C PRO A 343 20.18 21.18 -7.74
N GLU A 344 19.13 20.84 -8.50
CA GLU A 344 17.99 20.00 -8.09
C GLU A 344 18.38 18.68 -7.38
N PRO A 345 19.43 17.93 -7.80
CA PRO A 345 19.84 16.69 -7.14
C PRO A 345 20.23 16.87 -5.67
N ALA A 346 20.93 17.96 -5.32
CA ALA A 346 21.36 18.21 -3.95
C ALA A 346 20.16 18.45 -3.03
N LYS A 347 19.17 19.21 -3.52
CA LYS A 347 17.93 19.46 -2.81
C LYS A 347 17.10 18.18 -2.63
N ALA A 348 16.97 17.36 -3.67
CA ALA A 348 16.28 16.07 -3.59
C ALA A 348 16.95 15.10 -2.59
N ILE A 349 18.28 15.10 -2.51
CA ILE A 349 19.02 14.30 -1.52
C ILE A 349 18.73 14.82 -0.10
N LEU A 350 18.78 16.13 0.12
CA LEU A 350 18.49 16.73 1.42
C LEU A 350 17.04 16.46 1.87
N GLU A 351 16.07 16.54 0.96
CA GLU A 351 14.66 16.22 1.25
C GLU A 351 14.48 14.74 1.59
N LEU A 352 15.05 13.82 0.81
CA LEU A 352 14.98 12.37 1.08
C LEU A 352 15.64 11.99 2.41
N VAL A 353 16.74 12.66 2.76
CA VAL A 353 17.41 12.46 4.05
C VAL A 353 16.56 13.01 5.20
N ALA A 354 15.93 14.18 5.03
CA ALA A 354 15.05 14.76 6.04
C ALA A 354 13.80 13.89 6.28
N GLU A 355 13.22 13.29 5.23
CA GLU A 355 12.08 12.39 5.34
C GLU A 355 12.45 11.07 6.05
N GLY A 356 13.61 10.49 5.74
CA GLY A 356 14.06 9.22 6.31
C GLY A 356 14.43 9.28 7.80
N LEU A 357 14.65 10.47 8.36
CA LEU A 357 15.00 10.66 9.78
C LEU A 357 13.78 10.83 10.70
N ASN A 358 12.57 10.99 10.15
CA ASN A 358 11.35 11.23 10.94
C ASN A 358 10.74 9.98 11.57
N ASP A 359 11.20 8.79 11.17
CA ASP A 359 10.75 7.54 11.77
C ASP A 359 11.65 7.21 12.98
N ASP A 360 11.18 7.58 14.17
CA ASP A 360 11.59 7.15 15.51
C ASP A 360 12.90 7.68 16.16
N GLU A 361 13.87 8.26 15.43
CA GLU A 361 15.14 8.74 16.06
C GLU A 361 15.29 10.28 16.21
N ALA A 362 14.42 11.09 15.61
CA ALA A 362 14.63 12.56 15.51
C ALA A 362 14.32 13.39 16.78
N VAL A 363 13.91 12.78 17.89
CA VAL A 363 13.37 13.58 19.03
C VAL A 363 14.46 14.27 19.86
N ASP A 364 15.76 13.94 19.71
CA ASP A 364 16.82 14.53 20.56
C ASP A 364 18.19 14.78 19.87
N SER A 365 18.30 14.58 18.56
CA SER A 365 19.54 14.82 17.83
C SER A 365 19.59 16.27 17.34
N GLY A 366 20.58 17.05 17.80
CA GLY A 366 20.87 18.40 17.30
C GLY A 366 21.16 18.45 15.78
N PRO A 367 21.65 19.59 15.25
CA PRO A 367 21.84 19.76 13.81
C PRO A 367 22.75 18.67 13.22
N PHE A 368 22.25 17.96 12.20
CA PHE A 368 23.00 16.92 11.52
C PHE A 368 24.14 17.52 10.70
N HIS A 369 25.35 16.97 10.88
CA HIS A 369 26.50 17.30 10.05
C HIS A 369 26.69 16.23 8.97
N PHE A 370 26.64 16.63 7.71
CA PHE A 370 26.85 15.72 6.58
C PHE A 370 28.28 15.82 6.07
N GLU A 371 29.05 14.74 6.22
CA GLU A 371 30.35 14.62 5.58
C GLU A 371 30.18 13.98 4.20
N MET A 372 30.33 14.79 3.14
CA MET A 372 30.21 14.32 1.76
C MET A 372 31.61 14.00 1.20
N THR A 373 31.93 12.72 1.05
CA THR A 373 33.21 12.28 0.45
C THR A 373 33.04 11.95 -1.03
N GLY A 374 33.98 12.38 -1.89
CA GLY A 374 34.05 11.96 -3.30
C GLY A 374 33.36 12.85 -4.33
N VAL A 375 32.82 14.00 -3.93
CA VAL A 375 32.30 15.03 -4.87
C VAL A 375 33.45 15.95 -5.31
N PRO A 376 33.60 16.27 -6.61
CA PRO A 376 34.62 17.21 -7.08
C PRO A 376 34.53 18.56 -6.36
N LYS A 377 35.69 19.12 -5.94
CA LYS A 377 35.76 20.41 -5.21
C LYS A 377 35.01 21.56 -5.91
N GLN A 378 34.89 21.49 -7.24
CA GLN A 378 34.23 22.50 -8.06
C GLN A 378 32.70 22.51 -7.86
N MET A 379 32.06 21.34 -7.73
CA MET A 379 30.62 21.25 -7.42
C MET A 379 30.30 21.78 -6.02
N PHE A 380 31.18 21.53 -5.04
CA PHE A 380 31.03 22.11 -3.70
C PHE A 380 31.06 23.63 -3.71
N ALA A 381 31.98 24.22 -4.48
CA ALA A 381 32.07 25.67 -4.61
C ALA A 381 30.79 26.26 -5.22
N GLU A 382 30.22 25.60 -6.23
CA GLU A 382 28.95 26.01 -6.85
C GLU A 382 27.76 25.92 -5.88
N TRP A 383 27.63 24.82 -5.13
CA TRP A 383 26.53 24.65 -4.18
C TRP A 383 26.62 25.61 -2.99
N LYS A 384 27.84 25.88 -2.51
CA LYS A 384 28.09 26.87 -1.45
C LYS A 384 27.80 28.29 -1.94
N ALA A 385 28.15 28.62 -3.18
CA ALA A 385 27.83 29.91 -3.78
C ALA A 385 26.31 30.13 -3.96
N GLN A 386 25.54 29.05 -4.12
CA GLN A 386 24.08 29.07 -4.22
C GLN A 386 23.36 29.03 -2.86
N GLY A 387 24.09 28.96 -1.74
CA GLY A 387 23.51 28.91 -0.40
C GLY A 387 22.79 27.59 -0.06
N LEU A 388 23.05 26.51 -0.82
CA LEU A 388 22.42 25.21 -0.61
C LEU A 388 23.06 24.40 0.53
N ILE A 389 24.34 24.67 0.82
CA ILE A 389 25.13 24.05 1.88
C ILE A 389 25.98 25.10 2.57
N SER A 390 26.21 24.95 3.89
CA SER A 390 27.01 25.86 4.73
C SER A 390 28.50 25.50 4.73
#